data_AF-A0A4Y2I6Z1-F1
#
_entry.id   AF-A0A4Y2I6Z1-F1
#
_cell.length_a   1.000
_cell.length_b   1.000
_cell.length_c   1.000
_cell.angle_alpha   90.00
_cell.angle_beta   90.00
_cell.angle_gamma   90.00
#
_symmetry.space_group_name_H-M   'P 1'
#
loop_
_entity.id
_entity.type
_entity.pdbx_description
1 polymer ?
#
loop_
_entity_poly.entity_id
_entity_poly.type
_entity_poly.pdbx_seq_one_letter_code
_entity_poly.pdbx_strand_id
1 'polypeptide(L)'
;MATGQDLGLQNSSLMSMLPTLSGNKVHEFFQTLDEIAILGKWNEEQRLIIAKLKLEGKARHYYEASLKSENVDYKKFREHMIEQFKDSHSFSTLFARFSSASQFENESVREFGVRLEGLAHQSLDEKMENDEKVSEKFKNRLLLSQFVAGLRKNIKSQVMIMNPTTFPEAIQLAERIEKTLEIMTPNVNVAAINHQDPSDLAQVIKTTTECYAKSLELVTQQLQALNARLDKVQEISSRPYANNPGRQRQVPTCNYCQIVGHKAPECRKRIRDRGQNQGRYQSNFQRRGPYENRQPLN
;
A
#
# COMPACT_ATOMS: atom_id res chain seq x y z
N MET A 1 39.74 -40.02 26.40
CA MET A 1 38.36 -40.47 26.08
C MET A 1 37.70 -39.36 25.30
N ALA A 2 37.64 -39.48 23.98
CA ALA A 2 37.00 -38.49 23.13
C ALA A 2 35.49 -38.67 23.23
N THR A 3 34.79 -37.67 23.75
CA THR A 3 33.33 -37.59 23.78
C THR A 3 32.85 -37.45 22.34
N GLY A 4 32.33 -38.54 21.76
CA GLY A 4 31.55 -38.47 20.53
C GLY A 4 30.33 -37.58 20.79
N GLN A 5 30.32 -36.38 20.22
CA GLN A 5 29.12 -35.57 20.18
C GLN A 5 28.08 -36.32 19.34
N ASP A 6 26.97 -36.63 19.97
CA ASP A 6 25.83 -37.28 19.36
C ASP A 6 25.31 -36.36 18.24
N LEU A 7 25.56 -36.75 16.99
CA LEU A 7 25.11 -36.05 15.78
C LEU A 7 23.63 -36.33 15.48
N GLY A 8 22.89 -36.94 16.41
CA GLY A 8 21.46 -37.23 16.29
C GLY A 8 20.65 -35.99 15.92
N LEU A 9 20.05 -36.01 14.74
CA LEU A 9 19.19 -34.93 14.28
C LEU A 9 17.81 -35.05 14.93
N GLN A 10 17.52 -34.18 15.89
CA GLN A 10 16.19 -34.11 16.50
C GLN A 10 15.17 -33.62 15.48
N ASN A 11 13.97 -34.18 15.51
CA ASN A 11 12.84 -33.78 14.66
C ASN A 11 13.20 -33.75 13.15
N SER A 12 13.86 -34.80 12.66
CA SER A 12 14.32 -34.92 11.27
C SER A 12 13.21 -34.78 10.21
N SER A 13 11.95 -35.03 10.58
CA SER A 13 10.79 -34.78 9.73
C SER A 13 10.65 -33.31 9.30
N LEU A 14 11.12 -32.36 10.11
CA LEU A 14 11.08 -30.93 9.78
C LEU A 14 11.96 -30.56 8.57
N MET A 15 12.95 -31.39 8.22
CA MET A 15 13.74 -31.18 7.00
C MET A 15 12.90 -31.24 5.71
N SER A 16 11.75 -31.92 5.74
CA SER A 16 10.84 -31.98 4.59
C SER A 16 10.17 -30.64 4.29
N MET A 17 10.02 -29.77 5.29
CA MET A 17 9.43 -28.44 5.15
C MET A 17 10.40 -27.43 4.53
N LEU A 18 11.71 -27.72 4.53
CA LEU A 18 12.70 -26.84 3.95
C LEU A 18 12.69 -26.91 2.42
N PRO A 19 12.55 -25.76 1.73
CA PRO A 19 12.71 -25.71 0.28
C PRO A 19 14.15 -26.03 -0.11
N THR A 20 14.38 -26.36 -1.38
CA THR A 20 15.73 -26.50 -1.93
C THR A 20 16.26 -25.13 -2.33
N LEU A 21 17.58 -24.92 -2.17
CA LEU A 21 18.25 -23.68 -2.54
C LEU A 21 18.92 -23.87 -3.91
N SER A 22 18.32 -23.29 -4.95
CA SER A 22 18.83 -23.34 -6.33
C SER A 22 19.59 -22.08 -6.76
N GLY A 23 19.47 -20.99 -5.98
CA GLY A 23 20.12 -19.69 -6.21
C GLY A 23 19.16 -18.50 -6.26
N ASN A 24 17.84 -18.71 -6.20
CA ASN A 24 16.85 -17.64 -6.04
C ASN A 24 16.37 -17.58 -4.59
N LYS A 25 15.85 -16.43 -4.15
CA LYS A 25 15.23 -16.28 -2.82
C LYS A 25 16.12 -16.76 -1.66
N VAL A 26 17.43 -16.52 -1.78
CA VAL A 26 18.44 -17.01 -0.83
C VAL A 26 18.14 -16.55 0.61
N HIS A 27 17.63 -15.33 0.77
CA HIS A 27 17.21 -14.80 2.06
C HIS A 27 16.04 -15.57 2.68
N GLU A 28 14.99 -15.86 1.89
CA GLU A 28 13.82 -16.63 2.36
C GLU A 28 14.26 -18.04 2.81
N PHE A 29 15.14 -18.70 2.04
CA PHE A 29 15.66 -20.02 2.41
C PHE A 29 16.34 -20.02 3.78
N PHE A 30 17.28 -19.09 4.03
CA PHE A 30 17.98 -19.03 5.30
C PHE A 30 17.06 -18.62 6.45
N GLN A 31 16.09 -17.74 6.22
CA GLN A 31 15.08 -17.39 7.21
C GLN A 31 14.26 -18.62 7.62
N THR A 32 13.73 -19.37 6.65
CA THR A 32 12.99 -20.62 6.91
C THR A 32 13.87 -21.66 7.60
N LEU A 33 15.14 -21.77 7.22
CA LEU A 33 16.10 -22.65 7.90
C LEU A 33 16.32 -22.26 9.35
N ASP A 34 16.48 -20.98 9.66
CA ASP A 34 16.69 -20.51 11.02
C ASP A 34 15.43 -20.72 11.89
N GLU A 35 14.25 -20.44 11.34
CA GLU A 35 12.96 -20.69 12.02
C GLU A 35 12.74 -22.18 12.31
N ILE A 36 12.96 -23.04 11.33
CA ILE A 36 12.82 -24.50 11.50
C ILE A 36 13.89 -25.04 12.45
N ALA A 37 15.12 -24.52 12.38
CA ALA A 37 16.21 -24.96 13.25
C ALA A 37 15.95 -24.62 14.73
N ILE A 38 15.23 -23.54 15.03
CA ILE A 38 14.77 -23.23 16.39
C ILE A 38 13.82 -24.33 16.89
N LEU A 39 12.85 -24.74 16.07
CA LEU A 39 11.89 -25.80 16.39
C LEU A 39 12.54 -27.19 16.48
N GLY A 40 13.49 -27.46 15.58
CA GLY A 40 14.27 -28.69 15.51
C GLY A 40 15.39 -28.78 16.56
N LYS A 41 15.67 -27.69 17.28
CA LYS A 41 16.82 -27.54 18.19
C LYS A 41 18.15 -27.87 17.52
N TRP A 42 18.30 -27.48 16.25
CA TRP A 42 19.51 -27.78 15.48
C TRP A 42 20.63 -26.80 15.78
N ASN A 43 21.83 -27.34 16.02
CA ASN A 43 23.05 -26.56 16.22
C ASN A 43 23.60 -26.04 14.87
N GLU A 44 24.61 -25.17 14.92
CA GLU A 44 25.17 -24.55 13.69
C GLU A 44 25.79 -25.58 12.73
N GLU A 45 26.42 -26.64 13.24
CA GLU A 45 27.00 -27.72 12.41
C GLU A 45 25.91 -28.50 11.66
N GLN A 46 24.81 -28.84 12.35
CA GLN A 46 23.64 -29.50 11.77
C GLN A 46 22.98 -28.61 10.72
N ARG A 47 22.82 -27.31 11.00
CA ARG A 47 22.27 -26.35 10.02
C ARG A 47 23.14 -26.28 8.77
N LEU A 48 24.45 -26.26 8.92
CA LEU A 48 25.39 -26.26 7.80
C LEU A 48 25.26 -27.54 6.95
N ILE A 49 25.20 -28.71 7.59
CA ILE A 49 25.02 -29.98 6.88
C ILE A 49 23.67 -29.99 6.14
N ILE A 50 22.58 -29.60 6.80
CA ILE A 50 21.25 -29.54 6.19
C ILE A 50 21.22 -28.55 5.02
N ALA A 51 21.81 -27.36 5.18
CA ALA A 51 21.88 -26.38 4.12
C ALA A 51 22.62 -26.92 2.90
N LYS A 52 23.77 -27.59 3.11
CA LYS A 52 24.53 -28.26 2.04
C LYS A 52 23.72 -29.34 1.32
N LEU A 53 22.95 -30.14 2.06
CA LEU A 53 22.09 -31.19 1.50
C LEU A 53 20.93 -30.62 0.66
N LYS A 54 20.47 -29.41 0.98
CA LYS A 54 19.38 -28.73 0.27
C LYS A 54 19.86 -27.90 -0.92
N LEU A 55 21.16 -27.88 -1.23
CA LEU A 55 21.69 -27.20 -2.41
C LEU A 55 21.37 -27.94 -3.70
N GLU A 56 20.84 -27.21 -4.67
CA GLU A 56 20.56 -27.68 -6.02
C GLU A 56 21.06 -26.67 -7.06
N GLY A 57 21.14 -27.10 -8.32
CA GLY A 57 21.41 -26.22 -9.46
C GLY A 57 22.64 -25.30 -9.30
N LYS A 58 22.46 -24.00 -9.52
CA LYS A 58 23.54 -23.00 -9.51
C LYS A 58 24.18 -22.84 -8.13
N ALA A 59 23.36 -22.89 -7.09
CA ALA A 59 23.82 -22.81 -5.70
C ALA A 59 24.74 -23.99 -5.35
N ARG A 60 24.41 -25.20 -5.80
CA ARG A 60 25.27 -26.37 -5.62
C ARG A 60 26.61 -26.24 -6.35
N HIS A 61 26.58 -25.82 -7.62
CA HIS A 61 27.82 -25.63 -8.39
C HIS A 61 28.75 -24.59 -7.75
N TYR A 62 28.21 -23.48 -7.26
CA TYR A 62 28.99 -22.47 -6.55
C TYR A 62 29.64 -23.04 -5.27
N TYR A 63 28.87 -23.79 -4.47
CA TYR A 63 29.41 -24.45 -3.29
C TYR A 63 30.57 -25.40 -3.64
N GLU A 64 30.38 -26.26 -4.65
CA GLU A 64 31.40 -27.23 -5.06
C GLU A 64 32.66 -26.58 -5.62
N ALA A 65 32.54 -25.47 -6.35
CA ALA A 65 33.66 -24.77 -6.97
C ALA A 65 34.42 -23.84 -6.01
N SER A 66 33.73 -23.19 -5.06
CA SER A 66 34.30 -22.08 -4.28
C SER A 66 34.38 -22.35 -2.78
N LEU A 67 33.44 -23.09 -2.20
CA LEU A 67 33.31 -23.21 -0.74
C LEU A 67 33.61 -24.62 -0.19
N LYS A 68 33.66 -25.65 -1.05
CA LYS A 68 33.85 -27.04 -0.64
C LYS A 68 35.25 -27.32 -0.09
N SER A 69 36.26 -26.65 -0.62
CA SER A 69 37.67 -26.76 -0.19
C SER A 69 38.00 -25.90 1.03
N GLU A 70 37.12 -24.97 1.37
CA GLU A 70 37.32 -24.05 2.49
C GLU A 70 36.60 -24.61 3.73
N ASN A 71 37.25 -24.56 4.90
CA ASN A 71 36.62 -24.99 6.15
C ASN A 71 35.70 -23.87 6.66
N VAL A 72 34.55 -23.73 6.01
CA VAL A 72 33.58 -22.65 6.25
C VAL A 72 32.57 -23.08 7.32
N ASP A 73 32.41 -22.25 8.35
CA ASP A 73 31.34 -22.38 9.35
C ASP A 73 29.98 -21.96 8.79
N TYR A 74 28.90 -22.18 9.54
CA TYR A 74 27.54 -21.85 9.08
C TYR A 74 27.37 -20.36 8.74
N LYS A 75 27.97 -19.48 9.54
CA LYS A 75 27.83 -18.02 9.39
C LYS A 75 28.47 -17.54 8.09
N LYS A 76 29.73 -17.90 7.88
CA LYS A 76 30.45 -17.58 6.65
C LYS A 76 29.80 -18.23 5.45
N PHE A 77 29.32 -19.46 5.56
CA PHE A 77 28.60 -20.12 4.47
C PHE A 77 27.35 -19.32 4.07
N ARG A 78 26.53 -18.94 5.06
CA ARG A 78 25.34 -18.11 4.86
C ARG A 78 25.70 -16.78 4.19
N GLU A 79 26.73 -16.10 4.67
CA GLU A 79 27.21 -14.83 4.09
C GLU A 79 27.62 -14.98 2.62
N HIS A 80 28.45 -15.98 2.29
CA HIS A 80 28.89 -16.21 0.91
C HIS A 80 27.73 -16.56 -0.02
N MET A 81 26.77 -17.36 0.46
CA MET A 81 25.59 -17.71 -0.33
C MET A 81 24.69 -16.50 -0.55
N ILE A 82 24.46 -15.69 0.49
CA ILE A 82 23.68 -14.46 0.36
C ILE A 82 24.39 -13.47 -0.58
N GLU A 83 25.69 -13.27 -0.44
CA GLU A 83 26.42 -12.31 -1.27
C GLU A 83 26.44 -12.72 -2.75
N GLN A 84 26.61 -14.02 -3.03
CA GLN A 84 26.64 -14.54 -4.39
C GLN A 84 25.27 -14.55 -5.07
N PHE A 85 24.21 -14.79 -4.29
CA PHE A 85 22.84 -14.99 -4.80
C PHE A 85 21.87 -13.89 -4.34
N LYS A 86 22.36 -12.78 -3.79
CA LYS A 86 21.50 -11.63 -3.51
C LYS A 86 20.94 -11.15 -4.83
N ASP A 87 19.64 -10.91 -4.85
CA ASP A 87 18.97 -10.30 -5.98
C ASP A 87 19.41 -8.83 -6.06
N SER A 88 20.60 -8.59 -6.63
CA SER A 88 21.08 -7.24 -6.93
C SER A 88 20.40 -6.76 -8.20
N HIS A 89 19.11 -6.48 -8.11
CA HIS A 89 18.43 -5.72 -9.16
C HIS A 89 18.74 -4.25 -8.97
N SER A 90 19.36 -3.58 -9.95
CA SER A 90 19.56 -2.13 -9.88
C SER A 90 18.22 -1.42 -9.67
N PHE A 91 18.22 -0.23 -9.06
CA PHE A 91 17.01 0.60 -8.94
C PHE A 91 16.29 0.72 -10.29
N SER A 92 17.05 0.98 -11.37
CA SER A 92 16.51 1.06 -12.73
C SER A 92 15.78 -0.20 -13.16
N THR A 93 16.28 -1.39 -12.80
CA THR A 93 15.63 -2.68 -13.13
C THR A 93 14.33 -2.86 -12.36
N LEU A 94 14.34 -2.58 -11.06
CA LEU A 94 13.15 -2.71 -10.20
C LEU A 94 12.08 -1.68 -10.60
N PHE A 95 12.49 -0.44 -10.86
CA PHE A 95 11.62 0.62 -11.29
C PHE A 95 11.05 0.37 -12.69
N ALA A 96 11.84 -0.18 -13.63
CA ALA A 96 11.34 -0.61 -14.93
C ALA A 96 10.24 -1.68 -14.79
N ARG A 97 10.46 -2.70 -13.95
CA ARG A 97 9.45 -3.73 -13.66
C ARG A 97 8.17 -3.15 -13.06
N PHE A 98 8.31 -2.20 -12.13
CA PHE A 98 7.18 -1.50 -11.53
C PHE A 98 6.40 -0.68 -12.56
N SER A 99 7.09 0.20 -13.31
CA SER A 99 6.49 1.12 -14.28
C SER A 99 5.95 0.44 -15.55
N SER A 100 6.42 -0.75 -15.88
CA SER A 100 5.89 -1.55 -16.99
C SER A 100 4.88 -2.61 -16.54
N ALA A 101 4.54 -2.68 -15.25
CA ALA A 101 3.64 -3.68 -14.72
C ALA A 101 2.21 -3.50 -15.29
N SER A 102 1.66 -4.60 -15.80
CA SER A 102 0.28 -4.71 -16.26
C SER A 102 -0.37 -5.98 -15.69
N GLN A 103 -1.70 -5.97 -15.58
CA GLN A 103 -2.49 -7.10 -15.12
C GLN A 103 -2.39 -8.25 -16.13
N PHE A 104 -2.04 -9.45 -15.67
CA PHE A 104 -1.99 -10.63 -16.52
C PHE A 104 -3.41 -11.13 -16.89
N GLU A 105 -3.51 -11.98 -17.90
CA GLU A 105 -4.80 -12.47 -18.42
C GLU A 105 -5.63 -13.22 -17.35
N ASN A 106 -4.95 -14.05 -16.55
CA ASN A 106 -5.54 -14.89 -15.50
C ASN A 106 -5.33 -14.34 -14.08
N GLU A 107 -4.86 -13.09 -13.97
CA GLU A 107 -4.62 -12.44 -12.68
C GLU A 107 -5.81 -11.57 -12.32
N SER A 108 -6.35 -11.73 -11.12
CA SER A 108 -7.41 -10.87 -10.62
C SER A 108 -6.90 -9.43 -10.40
N VAL A 109 -7.81 -8.46 -10.42
CA VAL A 109 -7.47 -7.06 -10.12
C VAL A 109 -6.81 -6.93 -8.75
N ARG A 110 -7.27 -7.71 -7.77
CA ARG A 110 -6.75 -7.68 -6.40
C ARG A 110 -5.34 -8.23 -6.32
N GLU A 111 -5.06 -9.37 -6.97
CA GLU A 111 -3.70 -9.93 -7.04
C GLU A 111 -2.74 -8.98 -7.76
N PHE A 112 -3.19 -8.35 -8.86
CA PHE A 112 -2.40 -7.34 -9.54
C PHE A 112 -2.04 -6.17 -8.63
N GLY A 113 -2.99 -5.68 -7.82
CA GLY A 113 -2.75 -4.64 -6.83
C GLY A 113 -1.67 -5.03 -5.83
N VAL A 114 -1.77 -6.22 -5.24
CA VAL A 114 -0.78 -6.74 -4.27
C VAL A 114 0.60 -6.89 -4.91
N ARG A 115 0.67 -7.43 -6.14
CA ARG A 115 1.94 -7.57 -6.87
C ARG A 115 2.55 -6.21 -7.19
N LEU A 116 1.74 -5.23 -7.57
CA LEU A 116 2.20 -3.88 -7.88
C LEU A 116 2.75 -3.16 -6.64
N GLU A 117 2.09 -3.31 -5.49
CA GLU A 117 2.60 -2.83 -4.20
C GLU A 117 3.95 -3.46 -3.85
N GLY A 118 4.10 -4.79 -4.05
CA GLY A 118 5.37 -5.48 -3.83
C GLY A 118 6.49 -4.92 -4.69
N LEU A 119 6.23 -4.65 -5.98
CA LEU A 119 7.20 -4.03 -6.89
C LEU A 119 7.54 -2.59 -6.48
N ALA A 120 6.56 -1.83 -6.00
CA ALA A 120 6.79 -0.49 -5.49
C ALA A 120 7.67 -0.51 -4.23
N HIS A 121 7.44 -1.45 -3.31
CA HIS A 121 8.25 -1.60 -2.11
C HIS A 121 9.71 -1.94 -2.44
N GLN A 122 9.93 -2.91 -3.33
CA GLN A 122 11.27 -3.29 -3.77
C GLN A 122 12.01 -2.14 -4.47
N SER A 123 11.31 -1.37 -5.31
CA SER A 123 11.92 -0.29 -6.08
C SER A 123 12.10 1.03 -5.31
N LEU A 124 11.18 1.37 -4.41
CA LEU A 124 11.12 2.69 -3.75
C LEU A 124 11.56 2.68 -2.28
N ASP A 125 11.53 1.52 -1.60
CA ASP A 125 11.81 1.43 -0.15
C ASP A 125 13.06 0.62 0.17
N GLU A 126 13.24 -0.54 -0.44
CA GLU A 126 14.23 -1.54 -0.02
C GLU A 126 15.70 -1.09 -0.22
N LYS A 127 15.94 -0.10 -1.08
CA LYS A 127 17.30 0.39 -1.44
C LYS A 127 17.63 1.82 -1.00
N MET A 128 16.71 2.49 -0.30
CA MET A 128 16.92 3.87 0.15
C MET A 128 17.54 3.87 1.55
N GLU A 129 18.87 3.91 1.64
CA GLU A 129 19.59 4.15 2.90
C GLU A 129 19.36 5.60 3.35
N ASN A 130 18.61 5.79 4.43
CA ASN A 130 18.43 7.01 5.24
C ASN A 130 18.19 8.37 4.53
N ASP A 131 17.06 8.99 4.89
CA ASP A 131 16.65 10.40 4.68
C ASP A 131 16.00 10.84 3.35
N GLU A 132 16.02 10.04 2.28
CA GLU A 132 15.34 10.37 1.01
C GLU A 132 14.09 9.51 0.73
N LYS A 133 13.34 9.14 1.78
CA LYS A 133 12.10 8.37 1.62
C LYS A 133 11.08 9.16 0.79
N VAL A 134 10.68 8.57 -0.33
CA VAL A 134 9.61 9.10 -1.18
C VAL A 134 8.36 9.35 -0.34
N SER A 135 7.80 10.57 -0.43
CA SER A 135 6.59 10.91 0.32
C SER A 135 5.47 9.89 0.06
N GLU A 136 4.83 9.41 1.13
CA GLU A 136 3.69 8.47 1.03
C GLU A 136 2.57 8.99 0.12
N LYS A 137 2.37 10.31 0.06
CA LYS A 137 1.41 10.92 -0.87
C LYS A 137 1.82 10.72 -2.33
N PHE A 138 3.11 10.85 -2.63
CA PHE A 138 3.64 10.64 -3.98
C PHE A 138 3.61 9.17 -4.35
N LYS A 139 4.00 8.26 -3.44
CA LYS A 139 3.89 6.81 -3.64
C LYS A 139 2.46 6.39 -3.97
N ASN A 140 1.48 6.87 -3.21
CA ASN A 140 0.06 6.58 -3.47
C ASN A 140 -0.40 7.08 -4.84
N ARG A 141 0.03 8.28 -5.26
CA ARG A 141 -0.28 8.80 -6.62
C ARG A 141 0.38 7.96 -7.71
N LEU A 142 1.62 7.55 -7.49
CA LEU A 142 2.37 6.75 -8.45
C LEU A 142 1.77 5.34 -8.58
N LEU A 143 1.44 4.69 -7.46
CA LEU A 143 0.72 3.42 -7.41
C LEU A 143 -0.63 3.51 -8.11
N LEU A 144 -1.43 4.53 -7.80
CA LEU A 144 -2.72 4.76 -8.46
C LEU A 144 -2.57 4.92 -9.98
N SER A 145 -1.64 5.78 -10.41
CA SER A 145 -1.37 6.02 -11.83
C SER A 145 -0.95 4.73 -12.55
N GLN A 146 0.00 3.99 -11.96
CA GLN A 146 0.52 2.77 -12.55
C GLN A 146 -0.53 1.65 -12.57
N PHE A 147 -1.33 1.54 -11.52
CA PHE A 147 -2.41 0.57 -11.44
C PHE A 147 -3.44 0.81 -12.54
N VAL A 148 -3.99 2.03 -12.64
CA VAL A 148 -4.97 2.37 -13.66
C VAL A 148 -4.39 2.21 -15.07
N ALA A 149 -3.11 2.51 -15.27
CA ALA A 149 -2.43 2.31 -16.54
C ALA A 149 -2.31 0.82 -16.92
N GLY A 150 -1.99 -0.04 -15.94
CA GLY A 150 -1.74 -1.46 -16.10
C GLY A 150 -2.98 -2.37 -16.10
N LEU A 151 -4.16 -1.88 -15.73
CA LEU A 151 -5.41 -2.64 -15.79
C LEU A 151 -5.77 -3.11 -17.20
N ARG A 152 -6.43 -4.27 -17.30
CA ARG A 152 -7.00 -4.78 -18.56
C ARG A 152 -8.01 -3.77 -19.15
N LYS A 153 -8.07 -3.69 -20.48
CA LYS A 153 -8.85 -2.67 -21.21
C LYS A 153 -10.32 -2.60 -20.80
N ASN A 154 -10.96 -3.76 -20.60
CA ASN A 154 -12.36 -3.90 -20.20
C ASN A 154 -12.67 -3.27 -18.83
N ILE A 155 -11.72 -3.32 -17.89
CA ILE A 155 -11.85 -2.75 -16.53
C ILE A 155 -11.35 -1.29 -16.52
N LYS A 156 -10.20 -1.04 -17.17
CA LYS A 156 -9.52 0.26 -17.21
C LYS A 156 -10.43 1.40 -17.64
N SER A 157 -11.21 1.22 -18.70
CA SER A 157 -12.10 2.27 -19.21
C SER A 157 -13.13 2.73 -18.17
N GLN A 158 -13.72 1.78 -17.43
CA GLN A 158 -14.71 2.09 -16.39
C GLN A 158 -14.06 2.75 -15.17
N VAL A 159 -12.88 2.27 -14.76
CA VAL A 159 -12.11 2.87 -13.67
C VAL A 159 -11.71 4.31 -13.98
N MET A 160 -11.27 4.60 -15.21
CA MET A 160 -10.93 5.95 -15.65
C MET A 160 -12.13 6.91 -15.60
N ILE A 161 -13.32 6.46 -15.99
CA ILE A 161 -14.55 7.28 -15.95
C ILE A 161 -14.91 7.67 -14.52
N MET A 162 -14.77 6.72 -13.59
CA MET A 162 -15.12 6.94 -12.18
C MET A 162 -14.03 7.68 -11.40
N ASN A 163 -12.83 7.81 -11.97
CA ASN A 163 -11.73 8.66 -11.51
C ASN A 163 -11.42 8.54 -10.00
N PRO A 164 -11.00 7.35 -9.52
CA PRO A 164 -10.61 7.16 -8.13
C PRO A 164 -9.44 8.06 -7.73
N THR A 165 -9.42 8.52 -6.49
CA THR A 165 -8.42 9.49 -5.98
C THR A 165 -7.30 8.84 -5.19
N THR A 166 -7.52 7.61 -4.72
CA THR A 166 -6.55 6.84 -3.95
C THR A 166 -6.37 5.44 -4.52
N PHE A 167 -5.19 4.87 -4.32
CA PHE A 167 -4.89 3.51 -4.78
C PHE A 167 -5.83 2.44 -4.17
N PRO A 168 -6.13 2.44 -2.85
CA PRO A 168 -7.09 1.49 -2.28
C PRO A 168 -8.51 1.63 -2.85
N GLU A 169 -8.95 2.87 -3.10
CA GLU A 169 -10.25 3.13 -3.75
C GLU A 169 -10.28 2.56 -5.18
N ALA A 170 -9.21 2.73 -5.94
CA ALA A 170 -9.09 2.19 -7.29
C ALA A 170 -9.16 0.64 -7.31
N ILE A 171 -8.53 -0.04 -6.34
CA ILE A 171 -8.63 -1.51 -6.21
C ILE A 171 -10.06 -1.93 -5.97
N GLN A 172 -10.74 -1.35 -4.97
CA GLN A 172 -12.12 -1.72 -4.63
C GLN A 172 -13.06 -1.48 -5.80
N LEU A 173 -12.85 -0.39 -6.51
CA LEU A 173 -13.63 -0.05 -7.68
C LEU A 173 -13.41 -1.05 -8.82
N ALA A 174 -12.16 -1.30 -9.17
CA ALA A 174 -11.78 -2.23 -10.22
C ALA A 174 -12.24 -3.67 -9.90
N GLU A 175 -12.19 -4.09 -8.63
CA GLU A 175 -12.71 -5.38 -8.18
C GLU A 175 -14.24 -5.48 -8.36
N ARG A 176 -14.98 -4.40 -8.07
CA ARG A 176 -16.43 -4.35 -8.31
C ARG A 176 -16.75 -4.49 -9.80
N ILE A 177 -15.98 -3.81 -10.65
CA ILE A 177 -16.14 -3.87 -12.11
C ILE A 177 -15.81 -5.27 -12.61
N GLU A 178 -14.70 -5.86 -12.18
CA GLU A 178 -14.30 -7.23 -12.54
C GLU A 178 -15.40 -8.24 -12.21
N LYS A 179 -15.93 -8.22 -10.98
CA LYS A 179 -17.06 -9.09 -10.59
C LYS A 179 -18.31 -8.85 -11.42
N THR A 180 -18.59 -7.59 -11.78
CA THR A 180 -19.75 -7.26 -12.62
C THR A 180 -19.57 -7.81 -14.03
N LEU A 181 -18.36 -7.71 -14.59
CA LEU A 181 -18.05 -8.27 -15.90
C LEU A 181 -18.14 -9.79 -15.89
N GLU A 182 -17.62 -10.47 -14.86
CA GLU A 182 -17.77 -11.93 -14.69
C GLU A 182 -19.24 -12.38 -14.67
N ILE A 183 -20.12 -11.59 -14.04
CA ILE A 183 -21.57 -11.86 -14.04
C ILE A 183 -22.19 -11.59 -15.42
N MET A 184 -21.77 -10.52 -16.11
CA MET A 184 -22.34 -10.12 -17.40
C MET A 184 -21.86 -10.96 -18.59
N THR A 185 -20.68 -11.56 -18.49
CA THR A 185 -20.14 -12.50 -19.48
C THR A 185 -20.07 -13.89 -18.86
N PRO A 186 -21.20 -14.64 -18.78
CA PRO A 186 -21.13 -16.03 -18.39
C PRO A 186 -20.18 -16.77 -19.33
N ASN A 187 -19.36 -17.64 -18.77
CA ASN A 187 -18.44 -18.49 -19.52
C ASN A 187 -19.26 -19.56 -20.28
N VAL A 188 -19.91 -19.15 -21.36
CA VAL A 188 -20.63 -20.06 -22.26
C VAL A 188 -19.56 -20.69 -23.13
N ASN A 189 -19.26 -21.97 -22.90
CA ASN A 189 -18.42 -22.76 -23.81
C ASN A 189 -19.14 -22.92 -25.15
N VAL A 190 -19.04 -21.92 -26.04
CA VAL A 190 -19.63 -21.95 -27.39
C VAL A 190 -19.02 -23.09 -28.22
N ALA A 191 -17.79 -23.52 -27.90
CA ALA A 191 -17.11 -24.63 -28.57
C ALA A 191 -17.70 -26.04 -28.25
N ALA A 192 -18.54 -26.17 -27.22
CA ALA A 192 -19.23 -27.44 -26.91
C ALA A 192 -20.56 -27.60 -27.68
N ILE A 193 -20.97 -26.59 -28.45
CA ILE A 193 -22.24 -26.61 -29.17
C ILE A 193 -22.04 -27.37 -30.48
N ASN A 194 -22.52 -28.61 -30.54
CA ASN A 194 -22.81 -29.23 -31.83
C ASN A 194 -23.98 -28.45 -32.44
N HIS A 195 -23.73 -27.65 -33.48
CA HIS A 195 -24.73 -26.82 -34.19
C HIS A 195 -25.91 -27.59 -34.83
N GLN A 196 -26.04 -28.88 -34.54
CA GLN A 196 -27.05 -29.78 -35.08
C GLN A 196 -28.22 -30.02 -34.12
N ASP A 197 -28.08 -29.71 -32.81
CA ASP A 197 -29.14 -29.97 -31.82
C ASP A 197 -29.81 -28.66 -31.32
N PRO A 198 -31.09 -28.41 -31.63
CA PRO A 198 -31.81 -27.20 -31.19
C PRO A 198 -31.99 -27.12 -29.66
N SER A 199 -31.84 -28.22 -28.93
CA SER A 199 -31.92 -28.24 -27.45
C SER A 199 -30.75 -27.50 -26.79
N ASP A 200 -29.54 -27.65 -27.33
CA ASP A 200 -28.33 -27.00 -26.78
C ASP A 200 -28.38 -25.48 -26.98
N LEU A 201 -28.87 -25.03 -28.14
CA LEU A 201 -29.09 -23.61 -28.40
C LEU A 201 -30.14 -23.02 -27.45
N ALA A 202 -31.23 -23.73 -27.19
CA ALA A 202 -32.25 -23.30 -26.23
C ALA A 202 -31.70 -23.20 -24.80
N GLN A 203 -30.83 -24.13 -24.40
CA GLN A 203 -30.18 -24.10 -23.09
C GLN A 203 -29.19 -22.94 -22.95
N VAL A 204 -28.45 -22.59 -24.00
CA VAL A 204 -27.57 -21.41 -24.02
C VAL A 204 -28.38 -20.12 -23.95
N ILE A 205 -29.47 -20.01 -24.72
CA ILE A 205 -30.37 -18.85 -24.66
C ILE A 205 -30.97 -18.72 -23.26
N LYS A 206 -31.36 -19.84 -22.64
CA LYS A 206 -31.91 -19.83 -21.27
C LYS A 206 -30.87 -19.39 -20.23
N THR A 207 -29.65 -19.93 -20.28
CA THR A 207 -28.60 -19.56 -19.33
C THR A 207 -28.14 -18.11 -19.50
N THR A 208 -28.04 -17.62 -20.74
CA THR A 208 -27.71 -16.21 -21.02
C THR A 208 -28.83 -15.27 -20.58
N THR A 209 -30.09 -15.58 -20.89
CA THR A 209 -31.24 -14.77 -20.44
C THR A 209 -31.38 -14.74 -18.92
N GLU A 210 -31.16 -15.86 -18.23
CA GLU A 210 -31.12 -15.91 -16.75
C GLU A 210 -29.95 -15.08 -16.18
N CYS A 211 -28.79 -15.06 -16.84
CA CYS A 211 -27.66 -14.25 -16.44
C CYS A 211 -27.95 -12.75 -16.60
N TYR A 212 -28.52 -12.35 -17.75
CA TYR A 212 -28.96 -10.98 -17.98
C TYR A 212 -30.05 -10.56 -16.99
N ALA A 213 -31.02 -11.42 -16.67
CA ALA A 213 -32.05 -11.14 -15.68
C ALA A 213 -31.45 -10.87 -14.29
N LYS A 214 -30.50 -11.70 -13.84
CA LYS A 214 -29.78 -11.47 -12.57
C LYS A 214 -28.96 -10.16 -12.59
N SER A 215 -28.32 -9.85 -13.71
CA SER A 215 -27.55 -8.60 -13.85
C SER A 215 -28.48 -7.36 -13.79
N LEU A 216 -29.64 -7.43 -14.44
CA LEU A 216 -30.64 -6.37 -14.44
C LEU A 216 -31.23 -6.19 -13.05
N GLU A 217 -31.50 -7.28 -12.33
CA GLU A 217 -31.97 -7.24 -10.94
C GLU A 217 -30.94 -6.56 -10.03
N LEU A 218 -29.66 -6.91 -10.16
CA LEU A 218 -28.58 -6.31 -9.37
C LEU A 218 -28.44 -4.80 -9.66
N VAL A 219 -28.48 -4.40 -10.93
CA VAL A 219 -28.46 -2.98 -11.32
C VAL A 219 -29.69 -2.26 -10.76
N THR A 220 -30.87 -2.89 -10.79
CA THR A 220 -32.10 -2.32 -10.23
C THR A 220 -32.00 -2.13 -8.72
N GLN A 221 -31.44 -3.11 -8.00
CA GLN A 221 -31.18 -3.00 -6.56
C GLN A 221 -30.17 -1.89 -6.25
N GLN A 222 -29.12 -1.73 -7.06
CA GLN A 222 -28.16 -0.63 -6.92
C GLN A 222 -28.82 0.73 -7.17
N LEU A 223 -29.67 0.85 -8.19
CA LEU A 223 -30.45 2.06 -8.47
C LEU A 223 -31.41 2.40 -7.34
N GLN A 224 -32.11 1.41 -6.77
CA GLN A 224 -32.98 1.60 -5.61
C GLN A 224 -32.20 2.07 -4.38
N ALA A 225 -31.02 1.48 -4.12
CA ALA A 225 -30.15 1.90 -3.03
C ALA A 225 -29.60 3.33 -3.23
N LEU A 226 -29.32 3.73 -4.47
CA LEU A 226 -28.93 5.10 -4.81
C LEU A 226 -30.08 6.09 -4.62
N ASN A 227 -31.29 5.75 -5.07
CA ASN A 227 -32.48 6.56 -4.88
C ASN A 227 -32.79 6.75 -3.39
N ALA A 228 -32.74 5.68 -2.58
CA ALA A 228 -32.94 5.79 -1.13
C ALA A 228 -31.89 6.67 -0.43
N ARG A 229 -30.67 6.75 -0.97
CA ARG A 229 -29.64 7.69 -0.48
C ARG A 229 -29.93 9.13 -0.92
N LEU A 230 -30.40 9.32 -2.15
CA LEU A 230 -30.84 10.63 -2.65
C LEU A 230 -32.04 11.16 -1.87
N ASP A 231 -33.02 10.32 -1.56
CA ASP A 231 -34.18 10.69 -0.74
C ASP A 231 -33.77 11.16 0.65
N LYS A 232 -32.80 10.48 1.29
CA LYS A 232 -32.24 10.92 2.58
C LYS A 232 -31.54 12.28 2.48
N VAL A 233 -30.82 12.53 1.37
CA VAL A 233 -30.15 13.82 1.13
C VAL A 233 -31.18 14.92 0.85
N GLN A 234 -32.22 14.62 0.08
CA GLN A 234 -33.33 15.54 -0.16
C GLN A 234 -34.11 15.80 1.12
N GLU A 235 -34.43 14.82 1.96
CA GLU A 235 -35.05 15.05 3.26
C GLU A 235 -34.21 15.96 4.17
N ILE A 236 -32.87 15.82 4.16
CA ILE A 236 -31.98 16.73 4.89
C ILE A 236 -32.04 18.16 4.30
N SER A 237 -32.15 18.29 2.98
CA SER A 237 -32.26 19.58 2.27
C SER A 237 -33.67 20.20 2.31
N SER A 238 -34.71 19.39 2.49
CA SER A 238 -36.14 19.75 2.42
C SER A 238 -36.78 19.84 3.80
N ARG A 239 -36.08 19.46 4.87
CA ARG A 239 -36.44 19.87 6.23
C ARG A 239 -36.57 21.39 6.23
N PRO A 240 -37.76 21.95 6.48
CA PRO A 240 -37.86 23.38 6.71
C PRO A 240 -36.90 23.68 7.86
N TYR A 241 -36.09 24.73 7.72
CA TYR A 241 -35.43 25.32 8.88
C TYR A 241 -36.52 25.46 9.95
N ALA A 242 -36.48 24.63 10.99
CA ALA A 242 -37.45 24.69 12.06
C ALA A 242 -37.28 26.07 12.70
N ASN A 243 -38.15 26.99 12.27
CA ASN A 243 -38.17 28.36 12.73
C ASN A 243 -38.74 28.29 14.14
N ASN A 244 -37.85 28.07 15.10
CA ASN A 244 -38.19 28.03 16.51
C ASN A 244 -38.65 29.45 16.89
N PRO A 245 -39.94 29.72 17.16
CA PRO A 245 -40.43 31.07 17.44
C PRO A 245 -40.16 31.42 18.91
N GLY A 246 -38.88 31.44 19.28
CA GLY A 246 -38.46 31.62 20.68
C GLY A 246 -36.99 31.97 20.90
N ARG A 247 -36.19 32.22 19.87
CA ARG A 247 -34.85 32.82 20.05
C ARG A 247 -34.67 33.97 19.07
N GLN A 248 -35.01 35.17 19.52
CA GLN A 248 -34.42 36.38 18.96
C GLN A 248 -32.91 36.17 18.91
N ARG A 249 -32.33 36.05 17.71
CA ARG A 249 -30.88 36.10 17.52
C ARG A 249 -30.46 37.51 17.91
N GLN A 250 -30.20 37.72 19.19
CA GLN A 250 -29.57 38.94 19.66
C GLN A 250 -28.18 38.97 19.01
N VAL A 251 -27.99 39.90 18.09
CA VAL A 251 -26.68 40.18 17.53
C VAL A 251 -25.78 40.50 18.71
N PRO A 252 -24.70 39.74 18.96
CA PRO A 252 -23.90 39.94 20.16
C PRO A 252 -23.35 41.37 20.15
N THR A 253 -23.70 42.13 21.18
CA THR A 253 -23.05 43.41 21.50
C THR A 253 -21.73 43.12 22.18
N CYS A 254 -20.69 43.81 21.75
CA CYS A 254 -19.39 43.67 22.37
C CYS A 254 -19.39 44.36 23.74
N ASN A 255 -19.19 43.63 24.84
CA ASN A 255 -19.16 44.21 26.19
C ASN A 255 -18.04 45.25 26.42
N TYR A 256 -17.08 45.38 25.50
CA TYR A 256 -15.98 46.36 25.59
C TYR A 256 -16.27 47.69 24.86
N CYS A 257 -16.79 47.63 23.63
CA CYS A 257 -17.07 48.83 22.82
C CYS A 257 -18.56 49.10 22.61
N GLN A 258 -19.43 48.22 23.10
CA GLN A 258 -20.90 48.26 23.00
C GLN A 258 -21.46 48.26 21.56
N ILE A 259 -20.64 47.97 20.55
CA ILE A 259 -21.06 47.87 19.16
C ILE A 259 -21.57 46.45 18.88
N VAL A 260 -22.66 46.33 18.12
CA VAL A 260 -23.24 45.06 17.65
C VAL A 260 -22.36 44.41 16.58
N GLY A 261 -22.31 43.08 16.57
CA GLY A 261 -21.76 42.29 15.45
C GLY A 261 -20.45 41.55 15.74
N HIS A 262 -19.88 41.68 16.93
CA HIS A 262 -18.70 40.92 17.37
C HIS A 262 -18.67 40.79 18.90
N LYS A 263 -17.92 39.80 19.43
CA LYS A 263 -17.76 39.60 20.88
C LYS A 263 -16.49 40.28 21.40
N ALA A 264 -16.41 40.52 22.72
CA ALA A 264 -15.26 41.17 23.37
C ALA A 264 -13.87 40.58 23.04
N PRO A 265 -13.68 39.26 22.78
CA PRO A 265 -12.39 38.72 22.34
C PRO A 265 -11.94 39.19 20.95
N GLU A 266 -12.90 39.45 20.07
CA GLU A 266 -12.69 39.85 18.66
C GLU A 266 -12.73 41.38 18.47
N CYS A 267 -12.80 42.13 19.57
CA CYS A 267 -12.94 43.57 19.53
C CYS A 267 -11.63 44.25 19.13
N ARG A 268 -11.62 44.83 17.92
CA ARG A 268 -10.47 45.56 17.37
C ARG A 268 -9.99 46.70 18.27
N LYS A 269 -10.90 47.38 18.97
CA LYS A 269 -10.57 48.45 19.94
C LYS A 269 -9.84 47.88 21.17
N ARG A 270 -10.34 46.78 21.74
CA ARG A 270 -9.72 46.08 22.88
C ARG A 270 -8.32 45.54 22.54
N ILE A 271 -8.16 44.97 21.34
CA ILE A 271 -6.87 44.45 20.87
C ILE A 271 -5.85 45.59 20.73
N ARG A 272 -6.28 46.75 20.22
CA ARG A 272 -5.43 47.95 20.12
C ARG A 272 -5.00 48.48 21.49
N ASP A 273 -5.93 48.56 22.45
CA ASP A 273 -5.65 49.08 23.80
C ASP A 273 -4.74 48.15 24.61
N ARG A 274 -4.86 46.82 24.43
CA ARG A 274 -3.91 45.85 25.00
C ARG A 274 -2.51 45.94 24.39
N GLY A 275 -2.42 46.17 23.08
CA GLY A 275 -1.13 46.37 22.40
C GLY A 275 -0.38 47.61 22.87
N GLN A 276 -1.09 48.70 23.17
CA GLN A 276 -0.47 49.92 23.71
C GLN A 276 0.00 49.79 25.17
N ASN A 277 -0.72 49.00 26.00
CA ASN A 277 -0.30 48.76 27.38
C ASN A 277 0.91 47.83 27.51
N GLN A 278 1.15 46.92 26.55
CA GLN A 278 2.39 46.12 26.53
C GLN A 278 3.61 46.93 26.06
N GLY A 279 3.42 47.96 25.22
CA GLY A 279 4.50 48.85 24.77
C GLY A 279 4.99 49.87 25.81
N ARG A 280 4.27 50.08 26.92
CA ARG A 280 4.70 51.00 28.00
C ARG A 280 5.52 50.35 29.11
N TYR A 281 5.58 49.01 29.18
CA TYR A 281 6.34 48.31 30.23
C TYR A 281 7.72 47.81 29.79
N GLN A 282 8.09 47.94 28.51
CA GLN A 282 9.42 47.52 28.00
C GLN A 282 10.38 48.68 27.69
N SER A 283 9.97 49.95 27.79
CA SER A 283 10.80 51.09 27.37
C SER A 283 11.66 51.73 28.47
N ASN A 284 11.92 51.05 29.59
CA ASN A 284 12.71 51.62 30.71
C ASN A 284 14.02 50.90 31.07
N PHE A 285 14.46 49.92 30.27
CA PHE A 285 15.77 49.31 30.43
C PHE A 285 16.46 49.20 29.08
N GLN A 286 17.10 50.27 28.60
CA GLN A 286 18.26 50.29 27.69
C GLN A 286 18.35 51.63 26.93
N ARG A 287 18.78 52.70 27.61
CA ARG A 287 19.51 53.82 26.99
C ARG A 287 20.54 54.40 27.97
N ARG A 288 21.67 53.70 28.10
CA ARG A 288 22.98 54.32 28.35
C ARG A 288 23.96 53.69 27.36
N GLY A 289 24.16 54.36 26.23
CA GLY A 289 25.30 54.10 25.33
C GLY A 289 26.38 55.16 25.58
N PRO A 290 27.67 54.85 25.42
CA PRO A 290 28.71 55.86 25.28
C PRO A 290 28.78 56.34 23.82
N TYR A 291 28.88 57.65 23.68
CA TYR A 291 29.09 58.41 22.45
C TYR A 291 30.50 58.21 21.90
N GLU A 292 30.63 57.95 20.59
CA GLU A 292 31.80 58.34 19.80
C GLU A 292 31.34 59.33 18.73
N ASN A 293 31.81 60.57 18.84
CA ASN A 293 31.71 61.57 17.77
C ASN A 293 33.13 62.02 17.45
N ARG A 294 33.56 61.75 16.22
CA ARG A 294 34.80 62.28 15.63
C ARG A 294 34.60 63.77 15.34
N GLN A 295 35.54 64.59 15.78
CA GLN A 295 35.69 66.00 15.36
C GLN A 295 36.23 66.09 13.92
N PRO A 296 36.01 67.24 13.24
CA PRO A 296 36.99 67.78 12.32
C PRO A 296 37.61 69.09 12.84
N LEU A 297 38.93 69.16 12.63
CA LEU A 297 39.87 70.29 12.60
C LEU A 297 39.31 71.73 12.71
N ASN A 298 39.57 72.42 13.83
CA ASN A 298 40.69 73.35 14.07
C ASN A 298 40.56 73.95 15.48
#